data_AF-A0A962CHN2-F1
#
_entry.id   AF-A0A962CHN2-F1
#
_cell.length_a   1.000
_cell.length_b   1.000
_cell.length_c   1.000
_cell.angle_alpha   90.00
_cell.angle_beta   90.00
_cell.angle_gamma   90.00
#
_symmetry.space_group_name_H-M   'P 1'
#
loop_
_entity.id
_entity.type
_entity.pdbx_description
1 polymer ?
#
loop_
_entity_poly.entity_id
_entity_poly.type
_entity_poly.pdbx_seq_one_letter_code
_entity_poly.pdbx_strand_id
1 'polypeptide(L)'
;AMRSEGIFQPPTVADSIMQPGNAGGSNWGGIAFDAQRQIAIANTMNLPFVVALVPREQWQQQRESPAYEGFEFARQNGTPFGMRRTVLKSPLGIPCVKPPWGTLTAVDMAKGTIKWQIPLGNTPLIPLNLGMPNLGGPIVTASGLVFIAASFDDHLRA
;
A
#
# COMPACT_ATOMS: atom_id res chain seq x y z
N ALA A 1 -10.70 16.21 13.74
CA ALA A 1 -10.96 15.52 12.46
C ALA A 1 -9.71 15.62 11.59
N MET A 2 -9.36 14.57 10.83
CA MET A 2 -8.17 14.58 9.96
C MET A 2 -8.44 15.35 8.67
N ARG A 3 -7.43 16.06 8.14
CA ARG A 3 -7.54 16.81 6.88
C ARG A 3 -7.47 15.87 5.66
N SER A 4 -8.32 16.09 4.66
CA SER A 4 -8.34 15.33 3.39
C SER A 4 -8.89 16.18 2.23
N GLU A 5 -8.01 16.87 1.52
CA GLU A 5 -8.29 17.82 0.43
C GLU A 5 -7.88 17.28 -0.95
N GLY A 6 -7.46 16.01 -1.02
CA GLY A 6 -7.11 15.33 -2.27
C GLY A 6 -5.64 14.91 -2.35
N ILE A 7 -5.27 14.35 -3.51
CA ILE A 7 -3.99 13.65 -3.71
C ILE A 7 -2.75 14.57 -3.65
N PHE A 8 -2.94 15.88 -3.80
CA PHE A 8 -1.87 16.88 -3.80
C PHE A 8 -1.80 17.69 -2.51
N GLN A 9 -2.59 17.32 -1.49
CA GLN A 9 -2.56 18.00 -0.21
C GLN A 9 -1.16 17.84 0.44
N PRO A 10 -0.46 18.94 0.79
CA PRO A 10 0.83 18.83 1.47
C PRO A 10 0.65 18.36 2.92
N PRO A 11 1.60 17.59 3.48
CA PRO A 11 1.58 17.23 4.89
C PRO A 11 1.87 18.46 5.76
N THR A 12 1.31 18.46 6.97
CA THR A 12 1.50 19.51 7.99
C THR A 12 1.81 18.85 9.33
N VAL A 13 2.02 19.63 10.39
CA VAL A 13 2.12 19.07 11.76
C VAL A 13 0.82 18.43 12.27
N ALA A 14 -0.34 18.80 11.68
CA ALA A 14 -1.61 18.13 11.94
C ALA A 14 -1.77 16.86 11.09
N ASP A 15 -2.45 15.85 11.65
CA ASP A 15 -2.77 14.61 10.97
C ASP A 15 -3.63 14.83 9.72
N SER A 16 -3.25 14.13 8.66
CA SER A 16 -3.91 14.17 7.37
C SER A 16 -4.00 12.79 6.74
N ILE A 17 -5.04 12.57 5.93
CA ILE A 17 -5.19 11.36 5.13
C ILE A 17 -4.47 11.57 3.81
N MET A 18 -3.59 10.64 3.47
CA MET A 18 -2.87 10.59 2.20
C MET A 18 -3.32 9.36 1.41
N GLN A 19 -3.79 9.60 0.19
CA GLN A 19 -4.26 8.56 -0.74
C GLN A 19 -3.90 8.96 -2.18
N PRO A 20 -3.16 8.15 -2.96
CA PRO A 20 -2.57 6.85 -2.60
C PRO A 20 -1.61 6.94 -1.40
N GLY A 21 -1.67 5.97 -0.49
CA GLY A 21 -0.78 5.96 0.67
C GLY A 21 0.65 5.52 0.35
N ASN A 22 1.54 5.58 1.35
CA ASN A 22 2.98 5.29 1.19
C ASN A 22 3.27 3.89 0.64
N ALA A 23 2.44 2.90 1.01
CA ALA A 23 2.55 1.54 0.53
C ALA A 23 1.70 1.28 -0.73
N GLY A 24 0.98 2.28 -1.27
CA GLY A 24 0.02 2.09 -2.35
C GLY A 24 0.63 1.62 -3.68
N GLY A 25 -0.20 1.45 -4.71
CA GLY A 25 0.24 1.14 -6.07
C GLY A 25 1.13 -0.11 -6.16
N SER A 26 1.85 -0.24 -7.27
CA SER A 26 2.94 -1.22 -7.38
C SER A 26 4.20 -0.65 -6.72
N ASN A 27 4.83 -1.47 -5.89
CA ASN A 27 5.93 -1.04 -5.01
C ASN A 27 7.17 -1.91 -5.27
N TRP A 28 7.97 -2.21 -4.25
CA TRP A 28 9.28 -2.85 -4.39
C TRP A 28 9.28 -4.25 -5.04
N GLY A 29 8.12 -4.91 -5.11
CA GLY A 29 7.97 -6.19 -5.79
C GLY A 29 8.16 -6.11 -7.31
N GLY A 30 8.02 -4.93 -7.90
CA GLY A 30 8.06 -4.76 -9.35
C GLY A 30 6.87 -5.40 -10.06
N ILE A 31 7.01 -5.57 -11.37
CA ILE A 31 5.98 -6.11 -12.26
C ILE A 31 6.56 -7.26 -13.08
N ALA A 32 5.69 -8.13 -13.58
CA ALA A 32 6.04 -9.09 -14.63
C ALA A 32 5.53 -8.56 -15.97
N PHE A 33 6.29 -8.78 -17.05
CA PHE A 33 5.89 -8.39 -18.40
C PHE A 33 5.93 -9.59 -19.34
N ASP A 34 4.78 -9.87 -19.96
CA ASP A 34 4.67 -10.83 -21.05
C ASP A 34 4.81 -10.09 -22.39
N ALA A 35 5.99 -10.20 -23.00
CA ALA A 35 6.31 -9.52 -24.25
C ALA A 35 5.54 -10.08 -25.46
N GLN A 36 5.12 -11.36 -25.44
CA GLN A 36 4.37 -11.93 -26.57
C GLN A 36 2.92 -11.43 -26.55
N ARG A 37 2.32 -11.36 -25.36
CA ARG A 37 0.92 -10.94 -25.18
C ARG A 37 0.77 -9.43 -24.95
N GLN A 38 1.87 -8.71 -24.74
CA GLN A 38 1.93 -7.29 -24.39
C GLN A 38 1.12 -6.98 -23.12
N ILE A 39 1.33 -7.77 -22.07
CA ILE A 39 0.62 -7.63 -20.79
C ILE A 39 1.62 -7.37 -19.67
N ALA A 40 1.41 -6.29 -18.91
CA ALA A 40 2.08 -6.08 -17.64
C ALA A 40 1.20 -6.59 -16.51
N ILE A 41 1.78 -7.38 -15.60
CA ILE A 41 1.13 -7.86 -14.39
C ILE A 41 1.77 -7.15 -13.20
N ALA A 42 0.96 -6.41 -12.45
CA ALA A 42 1.38 -5.67 -11.28
C ALA A 42 0.49 -6.04 -10.09
N ASN A 43 1.09 -6.38 -8.97
CA ASN A 43 0.39 -6.33 -7.70
C ASN A 43 0.29 -4.86 -7.25
N THR A 44 -0.87 -4.47 -6.74
CA THR A 44 -1.09 -3.11 -6.25
C THR A 44 -1.74 -3.11 -4.87
N MET A 45 -1.44 -2.09 -4.07
CA MET A 45 -2.09 -1.87 -2.78
C MET A 45 -2.95 -0.60 -2.79
N ASN A 46 -4.07 -0.65 -2.09
CA ASN A 46 -5.01 0.45 -1.93
C ASN A 46 -5.21 0.77 -0.44
N LEU A 47 -4.18 1.35 0.17
CA LEU A 47 -4.12 1.64 1.59
C LEU A 47 -3.89 3.13 1.81
N PRO A 48 -4.87 3.89 2.33
CA PRO A 48 -4.62 5.26 2.76
C PRO A 48 -3.80 5.28 4.05
N PHE A 49 -2.99 6.33 4.19
CA PHE A 49 -2.15 6.53 5.36
C PHE A 49 -2.56 7.79 6.09
N VAL A 50 -2.46 7.76 7.42
CA VAL A 50 -2.43 8.97 8.24
C VAL A 50 -0.99 9.47 8.26
N VAL A 51 -0.76 10.74 7.93
CA VAL A 51 0.58 11.35 7.87
C VAL A 51 0.59 12.71 8.56
N ALA A 52 1.69 12.99 9.27
CA ALA A 52 1.99 14.30 9.84
C ALA A 52 3.50 14.57 9.86
N LEU A 53 3.89 15.83 9.73
CA LEU A 53 5.24 16.30 10.01
C LEU A 53 5.46 16.37 11.52
N VAL A 54 6.66 16.00 11.95
CA VAL A 54 7.07 16.05 13.36
C VAL A 54 8.14 17.12 13.48
N PRO A 55 7.92 18.25 14.18
CA PRO A 55 8.97 19.22 14.44
C PRO A 55 10.18 18.54 15.07
N ARG A 56 11.40 18.91 14.65
CA ARG A 56 12.62 18.23 15.08
C ARG A 56 12.79 18.27 16.60
N GLU A 57 12.44 19.37 17.27
CA GLU A 57 12.48 19.45 18.73
C GLU A 57 11.54 18.46 19.44
N GLN A 58 10.46 18.02 18.78
CA GLN A 58 9.46 17.11 19.32
C GLN A 58 9.71 15.65 18.92
N TRP A 59 10.80 15.37 18.20
CA TRP A 59 11.05 14.05 17.60
C TRP A 59 11.07 12.92 18.64
N GLN A 60 11.89 13.05 19.70
CA GLN A 60 11.98 12.01 20.73
C GLN A 60 10.66 11.88 21.50
N GLN A 61 10.08 13.00 21.92
CA GLN A 61 8.82 13.03 22.66
C GLN A 61 7.68 12.33 21.90
N GLN A 62 7.49 12.62 20.61
CA GLN A 62 6.43 11.98 19.84
C GLN A 62 6.75 10.51 19.54
N ARG A 63 8.00 10.18 19.23
CA ARG A 63 8.40 8.79 18.93
C ARG A 63 8.22 7.84 20.11
N GLU A 64 8.40 8.34 21.33
CA GLU A 64 8.25 7.57 22.58
C GLU A 64 6.82 7.66 23.15
N SER A 65 5.95 8.46 22.55
CA SER A 65 4.58 8.65 23.02
C SER A 65 3.69 7.44 22.69
N PRO A 66 2.92 6.92 23.66
CA PRO A 66 1.90 5.90 23.40
C PRO A 66 0.82 6.36 22.41
N ALA A 67 0.61 7.67 22.26
CA ALA A 67 -0.37 8.22 21.33
C ALA A 67 -0.07 7.88 19.86
N TYR A 68 1.18 7.56 19.54
CA TYR A 68 1.64 7.22 18.19
C TYR A 68 2.15 5.78 18.10
N GLU A 69 1.67 4.90 18.97
CA GLU A 69 1.96 3.47 18.88
C GLU A 69 1.55 2.90 17.50
N GLY A 70 2.46 2.15 16.86
CA GLY A 70 2.26 1.60 15.52
C GLY A 70 2.39 2.62 14.38
N PHE A 71 2.85 3.85 14.64
CA PHE A 71 3.32 4.76 13.60
C PHE A 71 4.79 4.47 13.27
N GLU A 72 5.10 4.52 11.98
CA GLU A 72 6.47 4.59 11.50
C GLU A 72 6.95 6.04 11.54
N PHE A 73 8.22 6.24 11.95
CA PHE A 73 8.85 7.54 12.07
C PHE A 73 10.06 7.64 11.14
N ALA A 74 9.93 8.45 10.09
CA ALA A 74 10.96 8.69 9.08
C ALA A 74 11.68 10.02 9.34
N ARG A 75 13.01 9.96 9.51
CA ARG A 75 13.85 11.16 9.66
C ARG A 75 13.94 11.90 8.33
N GLN A 76 13.87 13.23 8.36
CA GLN A 76 14.20 14.07 7.22
C GLN A 76 15.45 14.89 7.56
N ASN A 77 16.62 14.25 7.48
CA ASN A 77 17.88 14.90 7.81
C ASN A 77 18.06 16.15 6.93
N GLY A 78 18.53 17.24 7.54
CA GLY A 78 18.65 18.54 6.86
C GLY A 78 17.39 19.42 6.87
N THR A 79 16.22 18.95 7.32
CA THR A 79 15.00 19.77 7.42
C THR A 79 14.58 20.00 8.88
N PRO A 80 13.81 21.04 9.22
CA PRO A 80 13.32 21.23 10.60
C PRO A 80 12.27 20.19 11.03
N PHE A 81 12.01 19.16 10.23
CA PHE A 81 10.98 18.16 10.47
C PHE A 81 11.51 16.73 10.37
N GLY A 82 10.71 15.79 10.88
CA GLY A 82 10.62 14.42 10.39
C GLY A 82 9.17 14.14 9.99
N MET A 83 8.83 12.88 9.78
CA MET A 83 7.48 12.45 9.45
C MET A 83 7.07 11.26 10.32
N ARG A 84 5.82 11.25 10.75
CA ARG A 84 5.15 10.07 11.29
C ARG A 84 4.02 9.64 10.38
N ARG A 85 3.86 8.33 10.20
CA ARG A 85 2.80 7.77 9.36
C ARG A 85 2.34 6.39 9.82
N THR A 86 1.08 6.07 9.56
CA THR A 86 0.53 4.73 9.76
C THR A 86 -0.59 4.46 8.75
N VAL A 87 -0.94 3.20 8.55
CA VAL A 87 -2.12 2.84 7.74
C VAL A 87 -3.38 3.33 8.48
N LEU A 88 -4.31 3.94 7.75
CA LEU A 88 -5.61 4.31 8.32
C LEU A 88 -6.40 3.03 8.64
N LYS A 89 -6.48 2.70 9.93
CA LYS A 89 -7.14 1.50 10.46
C LYS A 89 -8.46 1.84 11.14
N SER A 90 -9.40 0.91 11.12
CA SER A 90 -10.61 0.94 11.93
C SER A 90 -10.29 0.56 13.39
N PRO A 91 -11.24 0.70 14.34
CA PRO A 91 -11.06 0.22 15.71
C PRO A 91 -10.72 -1.28 15.82
N LEU A 92 -11.02 -2.08 14.79
CA LEU A 92 -10.69 -3.50 14.73
C LEU A 92 -9.26 -3.77 14.20
N GLY A 93 -8.48 -2.73 13.92
CA GLY A 93 -7.10 -2.85 13.42
C GLY A 93 -6.96 -3.18 11.93
N ILE A 94 -8.06 -3.30 11.19
CA ILE A 94 -8.09 -3.54 9.74
C ILE A 94 -8.14 -2.21 8.96
N PRO A 95 -7.69 -2.14 7.70
CA PRO A 95 -7.76 -0.90 6.92
C PRO A 95 -9.18 -0.33 6.84
N CYS A 96 -9.34 0.97 7.09
CA CYS A 96 -10.63 1.66 7.20
C CYS A 96 -11.22 2.08 5.84
N VAL A 97 -10.92 1.34 4.79
CA VAL A 97 -11.44 1.55 3.43
C VAL A 97 -12.04 0.27 2.89
N LYS A 98 -12.98 0.41 1.95
CA LYS A 98 -13.62 -0.72 1.30
C LYS A 98 -12.56 -1.60 0.61
N PRO A 99 -12.54 -2.93 0.86
CA PRO A 99 -11.67 -3.85 0.12
C PRO A 99 -12.00 -3.86 -1.39
N PRO A 100 -11.06 -4.27 -2.27
CA PRO A 100 -9.80 -4.92 -1.93
C PRO A 100 -8.68 -3.96 -1.48
N TRP A 101 -7.92 -4.35 -0.44
CA TRP A 101 -6.74 -3.59 0.00
C TRP A 101 -5.49 -3.92 -0.80
N GLY A 102 -5.49 -5.06 -1.49
CA GLY A 102 -4.47 -5.49 -2.41
C GLY A 102 -5.04 -6.27 -3.58
N THR A 103 -4.51 -6.02 -4.77
CA THR A 103 -4.97 -6.66 -6.01
C THR A 103 -3.81 -7.14 -6.86
N LEU A 104 -4.08 -8.09 -7.73
CA LEU A 104 -3.27 -8.42 -8.89
C LEU A 104 -3.96 -7.83 -10.12
N THR A 105 -3.26 -7.00 -10.89
CA THR A 105 -3.79 -6.27 -12.03
C THR A 105 -3.01 -6.63 -13.28
N ALA A 106 -3.71 -7.02 -14.34
CA ALA A 106 -3.15 -7.08 -15.67
C ALA A 106 -3.49 -5.82 -16.46
N VAL A 107 -2.49 -5.23 -17.09
CA VAL A 107 -2.61 -4.07 -17.96
C VAL A 107 -2.26 -4.50 -19.38
N ASP A 108 -3.18 -4.24 -20.32
CA ASP A 108 -2.91 -4.30 -21.75
C ASP A 108 -2.01 -3.12 -22.11
N MET A 109 -0.76 -3.40 -22.44
CA MET A 109 0.25 -2.36 -22.67
C MET A 109 0.10 -1.68 -24.03
N ALA A 110 -0.60 -2.31 -24.99
CA ALA A 110 -0.88 -1.70 -26.28
C ALA A 110 -2.00 -0.65 -26.18
N LYS A 111 -2.99 -0.89 -25.32
CA LYS A 111 -4.15 0.00 -25.13
C LYS A 111 -4.04 0.93 -23.92
N GLY A 112 -3.14 0.63 -22.97
CA GLY A 112 -3.07 1.34 -21.70
C GLY A 112 -4.29 1.10 -20.80
N THR A 113 -4.94 -0.06 -20.94
CA THR A 113 -6.19 -0.38 -20.22
C THR A 113 -6.00 -1.53 -19.24
N ILE A 114 -6.74 -1.53 -18.13
CA ILE A 114 -6.83 -2.70 -17.24
C ILE A 114 -7.54 -3.83 -17.99
N LYS A 115 -6.83 -4.94 -18.20
CA LYS A 115 -7.37 -6.15 -18.82
C LYS A 115 -8.18 -6.97 -17.83
N TRP A 116 -7.66 -7.11 -16.61
CA TRP A 116 -8.37 -7.69 -15.48
C TRP A 116 -7.74 -7.24 -14.18
N GLN A 117 -8.51 -7.31 -13.09
CA GLN A 117 -8.04 -7.03 -11.74
C GLN A 117 -8.76 -7.96 -10.77
N ILE A 118 -7.99 -8.62 -9.90
CA ILE A 118 -8.53 -9.55 -8.90
C ILE A 118 -7.97 -9.23 -7.50
N PRO A 119 -8.74 -9.44 -6.42
CA PRO A 119 -8.20 -9.37 -5.06
C PRO A 119 -7.05 -10.36 -4.86
N LEU A 120 -6.01 -9.94 -4.16
CA LEU A 120 -4.83 -10.78 -3.85
C LEU A 120 -4.65 -10.92 -2.34
N GLY A 121 -4.99 -12.09 -1.80
CA GLY A 121 -4.76 -12.45 -0.40
C GLY A 121 -6.03 -12.61 0.42
N ASN A 122 -6.08 -13.68 1.21
CA ASN A 122 -7.17 -14.00 2.13
C ASN A 122 -7.01 -13.27 3.45
N THR A 123 -8.11 -12.85 4.07
CA THR A 123 -8.02 -12.21 5.39
C THR A 123 -7.83 -13.24 6.51
N PRO A 124 -7.11 -12.92 7.59
CA PRO A 124 -6.93 -13.85 8.71
C PRO A 124 -8.21 -14.14 9.50
N LEU A 125 -9.13 -13.16 9.56
CA LEU A 125 -10.34 -13.24 10.38
C LEU A 125 -11.47 -14.03 9.71
N ILE A 126 -11.54 -13.95 8.38
CA ILE A 126 -12.54 -14.63 7.55
C ILE A 126 -11.80 -15.12 6.30
N PRO A 127 -11.86 -16.42 5.93
CA PRO A 127 -11.13 -17.00 4.81
C PRO A 127 -11.75 -16.59 3.45
N LEU A 128 -11.92 -15.29 3.25
CA LEU A 128 -12.43 -14.65 2.07
C LEU A 128 -11.29 -13.83 1.44
N ASN A 129 -11.17 -13.91 0.12
CA ASN A 129 -10.20 -13.15 -0.64
C ASN A 129 -10.65 -11.68 -0.76
N LEU A 130 -10.41 -10.90 0.29
CA LEU A 130 -10.67 -9.47 0.32
C LEU A 130 -9.45 -8.65 -0.10
N GLY A 131 -8.39 -9.28 -0.61
CA GLY A 131 -7.21 -8.58 -1.07
C GLY A 131 -6.41 -8.00 0.08
N MET A 132 -5.49 -8.78 0.64
CA MET A 132 -4.62 -8.33 1.71
C MET A 132 -3.53 -7.39 1.19
N PRO A 133 -2.95 -6.53 2.06
CA PRO A 133 -1.66 -5.92 1.78
C PRO A 133 -0.69 -6.98 1.24
N ASN A 134 0.12 -6.59 0.27
CA ASN A 134 0.98 -7.54 -0.43
C ASN A 134 2.29 -6.86 -0.83
N LEU A 135 3.41 -7.56 -0.66
CA LEU A 135 4.74 -7.09 -0.98
C LEU A 135 5.50 -8.22 -1.66
N GLY A 136 5.92 -8.00 -2.91
CA GLY A 136 6.52 -9.02 -3.77
C GLY A 136 6.02 -8.89 -5.20
N GLY A 137 6.75 -9.45 -6.15
CA GLY A 137 6.44 -9.36 -7.58
C GLY A 137 5.80 -10.64 -8.12
N PRO A 138 4.98 -10.54 -9.18
CA PRO A 138 4.58 -11.70 -9.94
C PRO A 138 5.72 -12.22 -10.83
N ILE A 139 5.60 -13.47 -11.28
CA ILE A 139 6.39 -14.06 -12.37
C ILE A 139 5.40 -14.54 -13.43
N VAL A 140 5.64 -14.20 -14.70
CA VAL A 140 4.83 -14.69 -15.83
C VAL A 140 5.65 -15.64 -16.70
N THR A 141 5.03 -16.72 -17.15
CA THR A 141 5.67 -17.72 -18.02
C THR A 141 5.19 -17.61 -19.47
N ALA A 142 5.90 -18.22 -20.42
CA ALA A 142 5.49 -18.25 -21.83
C ALA A 142 4.13 -18.93 -22.06
N SER A 143 3.74 -19.87 -21.19
CA SER A 143 2.41 -20.50 -21.23
C SER A 143 1.27 -19.56 -20.80
N GLY A 144 1.60 -18.42 -20.19
CA GLY A 144 0.63 -17.45 -19.68
C GLY A 144 0.22 -17.66 -18.22
N LEU A 145 0.91 -18.54 -17.49
CA LEU A 145 0.71 -18.69 -16.04
C LEU A 145 1.36 -17.54 -15.28
N VAL A 146 0.72 -17.11 -14.20
CA VAL A 146 1.20 -16.02 -13.35
C VAL A 146 1.39 -16.53 -11.92
N PHE A 147 2.63 -16.67 -11.48
CA PHE A 147 2.95 -17.08 -10.12
C PHE A 147 3.13 -15.87 -9.21
N ILE A 148 2.56 -15.91 -8.01
CA ILE A 148 2.76 -14.85 -7.01
C ILE A 148 2.61 -15.37 -5.56
N ALA A 149 3.54 -14.95 -4.69
CA ALA A 149 3.55 -15.21 -3.25
C ALA A 149 3.82 -13.91 -2.48
N ALA A 150 2.97 -12.89 -2.70
CA ALA A 150 3.20 -11.54 -2.18
C ALA A 150 2.28 -11.16 -1.00
N SER A 151 1.14 -11.83 -0.82
CA SER A 151 0.20 -11.50 0.27
C SER A 151 0.66 -12.08 1.61
N PHE A 152 0.28 -11.43 2.71
CA PHE A 152 0.56 -11.85 4.10
C PHE A 152 -0.26 -13.07 4.57
N ASP A 153 -0.62 -13.98 3.68
CA ASP A 153 -1.41 -15.16 4.01
C ASP A 153 -0.69 -16.48 3.73
N ASP A 154 0.62 -16.45 3.51
CA ASP A 154 1.48 -17.64 3.35
C ASP A 154 1.12 -18.56 2.17
N HIS A 155 0.49 -18.01 1.11
CA HIS A 155 0.13 -18.76 -0.09
C HIS A 155 0.95 -18.36 -1.33
N LEU A 156 1.42 -19.38 -2.07
CA LEU A 156 1.84 -19.27 -3.47
C LEU A 156 0.64 -19.57 -4.38
N ARG A 157 0.42 -18.71 -5.39
CA ARG A 157 -0.70 -18.81 -6.36
C ARG A 157 -0.18 -18.94 -7.78
N ALA A 158 -1.00 -19.49 -8.67
CA ALA A 158 -0.78 -19.64 -10.11
C ALA A 158 -2.09 -19.41 -10.88
#